data_AF-A0A1Q8Y9C7-F1
#
_entry.id   AF-A0A1Q8Y9C7-F1
#
_cell.length_a   1.000
_cell.length_b   1.000
_cell.length_c   1.000
_cell.angle_alpha   90.00
_cell.angle_beta   90.00
_cell.angle_gamma   90.00
#
_symmetry.space_group_name_H-M   'P 1'
#
loop_
_entity.id
_entity.type
_entity.pdbx_description
1 polymer ?
#
loop_
_entity_poly.entity_id
_entity_poly.type
_entity_poly.pdbx_seq_one_letter_code
_entity_poly.pdbx_strand_id
1 'polypeptide(L)'
;MKSNPSLSDFPAAMVLACEAAIAAKLFYEDEFKAFVFKHMGGFGCESVLIVTLTLDEQVAAKDLWQSNRVLSKQLAAKVVASPRGHYALVRMILEGGRVSTKAYVSDGCGEGLATGGSFDSHDSDPLGQKVLERMIGYEIYQCRKAVEARNFQALCVDAIDRFKLAVGFVHKGAFSCGSGIFSTVVISEVFSESGSVKLHMTKRGSAKRYELTLGAHVFAERANLFAPV
;
A
#
# COMPACT_ATOMS: atom_id res chain seq x y z
N MET A 1 -9.43 6.33 -5.94
CA MET A 1 -8.24 5.51 -5.63
C MET A 1 -7.03 6.41 -5.79
N LYS A 2 -6.23 6.62 -4.74
CA LYS A 2 -4.89 7.21 -4.92
C LYS A 2 -4.09 6.24 -5.80
N SER A 3 -3.25 6.76 -6.69
CA SER A 3 -2.27 5.97 -7.45
C SER A 3 -1.47 5.08 -6.50
N ASN A 4 -0.97 3.94 -7.00
CA ASN A 4 0.00 3.17 -6.23
C ASN A 4 1.16 4.10 -5.85
N PRO A 5 1.59 4.12 -4.57
CA PRO A 5 2.64 5.02 -4.13
C PRO A 5 3.94 4.71 -4.89
N SER A 6 4.61 5.76 -5.35
CA SER A 6 5.92 5.68 -5.98
C SER A 6 7.00 5.58 -4.90
N LEU A 7 8.14 4.96 -5.20
CA LEU A 7 9.27 4.93 -4.27
C LEU A 7 9.84 6.33 -3.97
N SER A 8 9.64 7.29 -4.88
CA SER A 8 9.97 8.69 -4.68
C SER A 8 9.16 9.37 -3.57
N ASP A 9 8.04 8.77 -3.16
CA ASP A 9 7.14 9.31 -2.16
C ASP A 9 7.64 9.01 -0.72
N PHE A 10 8.69 8.19 -0.58
CA PHE A 10 9.22 7.76 0.71
C PHE A 10 10.64 8.28 0.96
N PRO A 11 11.03 8.50 2.24
CA PRO A 11 12.41 8.83 2.57
C PRO A 11 13.38 7.75 2.09
N ALA A 12 14.53 8.15 1.53
CA ALA A 12 15.54 7.21 1.01
C ALA A 12 15.99 6.18 2.06
N ALA A 13 16.13 6.59 3.32
CA ALA A 13 16.46 5.69 4.43
C ALA A 13 15.39 4.61 4.66
N MET A 14 14.10 4.93 4.48
CA MET A 14 13.01 3.95 4.58
C MET A 14 13.06 2.95 3.42
N VAL A 15 13.28 3.44 2.19
CA VAL A 15 13.41 2.58 1.01
C VAL A 15 14.56 1.59 1.18
N LEU A 16 15.76 2.07 1.54
CA LEU A 16 16.93 1.22 1.78
C LEU A 16 16.70 0.21 2.92
N ALA A 17 16.03 0.63 4.00
CA ALA A 17 15.71 -0.26 5.11
C ALA A 17 14.69 -1.34 4.72
N CYS A 18 13.68 -0.99 3.92
CA CYS A 18 12.73 -1.96 3.35
C CYS A 18 13.43 -2.97 2.43
N GLU A 19 14.34 -2.50 1.56
CA GLU A 19 15.14 -3.37 0.69
C GLU A 19 15.99 -4.35 1.51
N ALA A 20 16.67 -3.86 2.55
CA ALA A 20 17.46 -4.69 3.45
C ALA A 20 16.60 -5.72 4.21
N ALA A 21 15.41 -5.33 4.68
CA ALA A 21 14.48 -6.23 5.36
C ALA A 21 13.97 -7.35 4.43
N ILE A 22 13.65 -7.02 3.18
CA ILE A 22 13.25 -7.99 2.16
C ILE A 22 14.41 -8.94 1.84
N ALA A 23 15.62 -8.43 1.67
CA ALA A 23 16.82 -9.24 1.42
C ALA A 23 17.12 -10.18 2.59
N ALA A 24 16.87 -9.75 3.83
CA ALA A 24 16.95 -10.57 5.04
C ALA A 24 15.79 -11.57 5.20
N LYS A 25 14.83 -11.60 4.28
CA LYS A 25 13.66 -12.49 4.28
C LYS A 25 12.81 -12.36 5.55
N LEU A 26 12.62 -11.14 6.04
CA LEU A 26 11.70 -10.89 7.15
C LEU A 26 10.25 -10.97 6.67
N PHE A 27 9.55 -12.03 7.08
CA PHE A 27 8.17 -12.28 6.63
C PHE A 27 7.14 -11.60 7.54
N TYR A 28 7.32 -11.68 8.86
CA TYR A 28 6.37 -11.18 9.84
C TYR A 28 6.33 -9.65 9.89
N GLU A 29 5.12 -9.09 9.89
CA GLU A 29 4.91 -7.64 9.77
C GLU A 29 5.56 -6.85 10.92
N ASP A 30 5.44 -7.34 12.15
CA ASP A 30 6.00 -6.66 13.33
C ASP A 30 7.53 -6.69 13.33
N GLU A 31 8.13 -7.83 12.99
CA GLU A 31 9.60 -7.95 12.85
C GLU A 31 10.12 -7.06 11.72
N PHE A 32 9.42 -7.03 10.58
CA PHE A 32 9.75 -6.18 9.45
C PHE A 32 9.71 -4.70 9.85
N LYS A 33 8.63 -4.25 10.50
CA LYS A 33 8.48 -2.87 10.96
C LYS A 33 9.55 -2.50 11.98
N ALA A 34 9.81 -3.36 12.97
CA ALA A 34 10.84 -3.12 13.98
C ALA A 34 12.24 -3.02 13.34
N PHE A 35 12.55 -3.90 12.37
CA PHE A 35 13.80 -3.84 11.62
C PHE A 35 13.95 -2.53 10.85
N VAL A 36 12.93 -2.15 10.07
CA VAL A 36 12.95 -0.93 9.27
C VAL A 36 13.07 0.30 10.16
N PHE A 37 12.29 0.36 11.23
CA PHE A 37 12.31 1.47 12.18
C PHE A 37 13.68 1.66 12.83
N LYS A 38 14.33 0.56 13.24
CA LYS A 38 15.70 0.58 13.77
C LYS A 38 16.71 1.09 12.74
N HIS A 39 16.62 0.65 11.49
CA HIS A 39 17.53 1.06 10.42
C HIS A 39 17.34 2.51 9.97
N MET A 40 16.12 3.04 10.10
CA MET A 40 15.83 4.46 9.87
C MET A 40 16.35 5.39 10.98
N GLY A 41 16.70 4.85 12.15
CA GLY A 41 17.12 5.65 13.30
C GLY A 41 15.96 6.30 14.07
N GLY A 42 14.74 5.77 13.96
CA GLY A 42 13.55 6.27 14.67
C GLY A 42 12.53 6.95 13.76
N PHE A 43 11.74 7.88 14.33
CA PHE A 43 10.60 8.49 13.62
C PHE A 43 11.00 9.55 12.58
N GLY A 44 12.22 10.09 12.66
CA GLY A 44 12.67 11.21 11.81
C GLY A 44 11.90 12.52 12.05
N CYS A 45 11.07 12.60 13.09
CA CYS A 45 10.30 13.77 13.51
C CYS A 45 9.93 13.65 15.00
N GLU A 46 9.63 14.79 15.62
CA GLU A 46 9.09 14.84 16.98
C GLU A 46 7.57 14.83 16.97
N SER A 47 6.96 14.24 17.99
CA SER A 47 5.51 14.26 18.16
C SER A 47 5.07 15.57 18.82
N VAL A 48 4.36 16.42 18.10
CA VAL A 48 3.88 17.71 18.60
C VAL A 48 2.37 17.77 18.55
N LEU A 49 1.71 17.78 19.71
CA LEU A 49 0.26 17.96 19.80
C LEU A 49 -0.08 19.43 19.55
N ILE A 50 -0.81 19.70 18.47
CA ILE A 50 -1.32 21.04 18.15
C ILE A 50 -2.51 21.36 19.06
N VAL A 51 -3.50 20.47 19.11
CA VAL A 51 -4.74 20.67 19.86
C VAL A 51 -5.51 19.35 20.01
N THR A 52 -6.26 19.24 21.10
CA THR A 52 -7.33 18.24 21.28
C THR A 52 -8.67 18.95 21.28
N LEU A 53 -9.54 18.61 20.32
CA LEU A 53 -10.93 19.06 20.30
C LEU A 53 -11.81 18.01 20.97
N THR A 54 -12.62 18.41 21.93
CA THR A 54 -13.60 17.52 22.59
C THR A 54 -15.00 17.86 22.11
N LEU A 55 -15.72 16.85 21.62
CA LEU A 55 -17.13 16.91 21.24
C LEU A 55 -17.93 16.11 22.28
N ASP A 56 -18.71 16.82 23.07
CA ASP A 56 -19.65 16.24 24.03
C ASP A 56 -21.02 16.06 23.37
N GLU A 57 -21.68 14.94 23.66
CA GLU A 57 -23.05 14.64 23.24
C GLU A 57 -24.05 15.72 23.66
N GLN A 58 -23.78 16.43 24.77
CA GLN A 58 -24.58 17.58 25.21
C GLN A 58 -24.56 18.76 24.22
N VAL A 59 -23.65 18.79 23.25
CA VAL A 59 -23.45 19.92 22.31
C VAL A 59 -24.30 19.84 21.03
N ALA A 60 -24.95 18.72 20.67
CA ALA A 60 -26.18 18.68 19.83
C ALA A 60 -26.50 17.28 19.31
N ALA A 61 -27.52 16.63 19.88
CA ALA A 61 -28.06 15.35 19.40
C ALA A 61 -28.67 15.37 17.98
N LYS A 62 -28.73 16.52 17.30
CA LYS A 62 -29.18 16.64 15.88
C LYS A 62 -28.09 17.03 14.89
N ASP A 63 -27.03 17.73 15.31
CA ASP A 63 -25.99 18.29 14.41
C ASP A 63 -24.55 17.87 14.77
N LEU A 64 -24.35 16.93 15.70
CA LEU A 64 -23.03 16.42 16.10
C LEU A 64 -22.19 16.00 14.88
N TRP A 65 -22.78 15.30 13.92
CA TRP A 65 -22.09 14.82 12.73
C TRP A 65 -21.69 15.95 11.77
N GLN A 66 -22.57 16.93 11.57
CA GLN A 66 -22.25 18.08 10.72
C GLN A 66 -21.18 18.96 11.37
N SER A 67 -21.32 19.23 12.67
CA SER A 67 -20.35 19.99 13.47
C SER A 67 -18.99 19.27 13.50
N ASN A 68 -18.98 17.96 13.72
CA ASN A 68 -17.77 17.14 13.66
C ASN A 68 -17.11 17.21 12.29
N ARG A 69 -17.88 17.11 11.20
CA ARG A 69 -17.35 17.21 9.83
C ARG A 69 -16.71 18.57 9.56
N VAL A 70 -17.34 19.67 9.98
CA VAL A 70 -16.81 21.03 9.80
C VAL A 70 -15.54 21.22 10.63
N LEU A 71 -15.58 20.87 11.92
CA LEU A 71 -14.45 21.00 12.85
C LEU A 71 -13.28 20.12 12.42
N SER A 72 -13.55 18.86 12.05
CA SER A 72 -12.54 17.94 11.52
C SER A 72 -11.89 18.49 10.25
N LYS A 73 -12.66 19.12 9.35
CA LYS A 73 -12.11 19.73 8.13
C LYS A 73 -11.21 20.93 8.44
N GLN A 74 -11.62 21.81 9.35
CA GLN A 74 -10.81 22.95 9.78
C GLN A 74 -9.54 22.49 10.50
N LEU A 75 -9.66 21.48 11.36
CA LEU A 75 -8.53 20.91 12.08
C LEU A 75 -7.55 20.22 11.14
N ALA A 76 -8.05 19.41 10.21
CA ALA A 76 -7.24 18.79 9.18
C ALA A 76 -6.45 19.84 8.40
N ALA A 77 -7.07 20.94 7.97
CA ALA A 77 -6.37 22.02 7.27
C ALA A 77 -5.22 22.63 8.10
N LYS A 78 -5.42 22.81 9.42
CA LYS A 78 -4.34 23.29 10.32
C LYS A 78 -3.21 22.26 10.45
N VAL A 79 -3.55 20.99 10.59
CA VAL A 79 -2.56 19.91 10.72
C VAL A 79 -1.76 19.79 9.41
N VAL A 80 -2.41 19.80 8.25
CA VAL A 80 -1.74 19.73 6.93
C VAL A 80 -0.70 20.84 6.75
N ALA A 81 -1.00 22.05 7.22
CA ALA A 81 -0.06 23.17 7.16
C ALA A 81 1.10 23.10 8.18
N SER A 82 1.09 22.11 9.09
CA SER A 82 2.10 21.98 10.15
C SER A 82 3.27 21.09 9.71
N PRO A 83 4.45 21.20 10.35
CA PRO A 83 5.57 20.30 10.07
C PRO A 83 5.22 18.83 10.32
N ARG A 84 5.98 17.93 9.70
CA ARG A 84 5.82 16.48 9.89
C ARG A 84 5.85 16.10 11.37
N GLY A 85 4.99 15.16 11.76
CA GLY A 85 4.89 14.69 13.15
C GLY A 85 4.02 15.57 14.06
N HIS A 86 3.61 16.75 13.59
CA HIS A 86 2.57 17.51 14.27
C HIS A 86 1.23 16.82 14.08
N TYR A 87 0.44 16.75 15.16
CA TYR A 87 -0.83 16.05 15.15
C TYR A 87 -1.89 16.78 15.97
N ALA A 88 -3.14 16.45 15.70
CA ALA A 88 -4.27 16.90 16.49
C ALA A 88 -5.23 15.75 16.77
N LEU A 89 -5.97 15.87 17.86
CA LEU A 89 -6.92 14.86 18.30
C LEU A 89 -8.34 15.41 18.26
N VAL A 90 -9.29 14.58 17.82
CA VAL A 90 -10.73 14.82 17.97
C VAL A 90 -11.29 13.75 18.87
N ARG A 91 -11.57 14.12 20.11
CA ARG A 91 -12.19 13.28 21.13
C ARG A 91 -13.70 13.42 21.07
N MET A 92 -14.41 12.34 20.84
CA MET A 92 -15.86 12.26 20.86
C MET A 92 -16.30 11.51 22.11
N ILE A 93 -17.16 12.13 22.90
CA ILE A 93 -17.85 11.49 24.03
C ILE A 93 -19.23 11.06 23.53
N LEU A 94 -19.46 9.75 23.53
CA LEU A 94 -20.67 9.10 23.05
C LEU A 94 -21.57 8.71 24.23
N GLU A 95 -22.81 8.32 23.91
CA GLU A 95 -23.80 7.84 24.87
C GLU A 95 -23.23 6.77 25.82
N GLY A 96 -23.53 6.91 27.10
CA GLY A 96 -23.00 6.03 28.15
C GLY A 96 -21.54 6.30 28.52
N GLY A 97 -20.98 7.45 28.14
CA GLY A 97 -19.64 7.89 28.53
C GLY A 97 -18.50 7.22 27.73
N ARG A 98 -18.84 6.53 26.63
CA ARG A 98 -17.82 5.92 25.75
C ARG A 98 -17.02 7.01 25.05
N VAL A 99 -15.71 6.83 24.93
CA VAL A 99 -14.82 7.81 24.29
C VAL A 99 -14.27 7.22 23.00
N SER A 100 -14.26 8.02 21.94
CA SER A 100 -13.57 7.70 20.69
C SER A 100 -12.72 8.89 20.26
N THR A 101 -11.41 8.69 20.21
CA THR A 101 -10.44 9.73 19.82
C THR A 101 -9.87 9.42 18.45
N LYS A 102 -10.00 10.36 17.51
CA LYS A 102 -9.38 10.30 16.18
C LYS A 102 -8.13 11.15 16.14
N ALA A 103 -7.08 10.65 15.50
CA ALA A 103 -5.85 11.40 15.29
C ALA A 103 -5.77 11.94 13.85
N TYR A 104 -5.25 13.15 13.70
CA TYR A 104 -4.89 13.75 12.43
C TYR A 104 -3.40 14.09 12.50
N VAL A 105 -2.59 13.61 11.55
CA VAL A 105 -1.13 13.80 11.58
C VAL A 105 -0.66 14.44 10.29
N SER A 106 0.25 15.40 10.38
CA SER A 106 0.87 16.01 9.22
C SER A 106 1.95 15.12 8.64
N ASP A 107 1.95 14.96 7.31
CA ASP A 107 3.05 14.33 6.58
C ASP A 107 4.25 15.28 6.35
N GLY A 108 4.04 16.58 6.56
CA GLY A 108 5.01 17.66 6.35
C GLY A 108 5.08 18.19 4.92
N CYS A 109 4.29 17.67 3.99
CA CYS A 109 4.30 18.05 2.57
C CYS A 109 3.34 19.20 2.26
N GLY A 110 2.43 19.56 3.17
CA GLY A 110 1.48 20.66 2.98
C GLY A 110 0.30 20.35 2.07
N GLU A 111 0.25 19.15 1.48
CA GLU A 111 -0.78 18.73 0.53
C GLU A 111 -1.86 17.84 1.17
N GLY A 112 -1.54 17.18 2.28
CA GLY A 112 -2.43 16.19 2.88
C GLY A 112 -2.05 15.77 4.29
N LEU A 113 -2.94 14.98 4.88
CA LEU A 113 -2.67 14.29 6.13
C LEU A 113 -1.89 13.02 5.84
N ALA A 114 -1.05 12.61 6.79
CA ALA A 114 -0.36 11.36 6.71
C ALA A 114 -1.35 10.18 6.65
N THR A 115 -1.12 9.28 5.70
CA THR A 115 -2.09 8.22 5.38
C THR A 115 -2.27 7.21 6.53
N GLY A 116 -1.24 7.01 7.36
CA GLY A 116 -1.32 6.12 8.51
C GLY A 116 -2.09 6.65 9.72
N GLY A 117 -2.40 7.96 9.77
CA GLY A 117 -3.15 8.57 10.87
C GLY A 117 -4.62 8.83 10.56
N SER A 118 -5.00 8.95 9.29
CA SER A 118 -6.29 9.51 8.87
C SER A 118 -7.54 8.68 9.21
N PHE A 119 -7.37 7.42 9.63
CA PHE A 119 -8.47 6.51 9.95
C PHE A 119 -8.36 5.85 11.32
N ASP A 120 -7.38 6.23 12.14
CA ASP A 120 -7.17 5.61 13.44
C ASP A 120 -8.14 6.20 14.48
N SER A 121 -8.86 5.30 15.16
CA SER A 121 -9.69 5.61 16.32
C SER A 121 -9.15 4.89 17.56
N HIS A 122 -9.16 5.59 18.68
CA HIS A 122 -8.66 5.11 19.95
C HIS A 122 -9.75 5.23 21.03
N ASP A 123 -9.77 4.30 21.98
CA ASP A 123 -10.71 4.32 23.10
C ASP A 123 -10.26 5.26 24.25
N SER A 124 -9.11 5.91 24.07
CA SER A 124 -8.52 6.91 24.97
C SER A 124 -7.58 7.81 24.18
N ASP A 125 -7.17 8.94 24.76
CA ASP A 125 -6.27 9.87 24.10
C ASP A 125 -4.87 9.23 23.93
N PRO A 126 -4.42 8.97 22.70
CA PRO A 126 -3.13 8.32 22.46
C PRO A 126 -1.99 9.29 22.79
N LEU A 127 -0.89 8.74 23.32
CA LEU A 127 0.37 9.48 23.42
C LEU A 127 0.93 9.78 22.02
N GLY A 128 1.66 10.89 21.89
CA GLY A 128 2.23 11.32 20.60
C GLY A 128 3.10 10.26 19.93
N GLN A 129 3.88 9.50 20.71
CA GLN A 129 4.66 8.37 20.19
C GLN A 129 3.77 7.34 19.49
N LYS A 130 2.65 6.95 20.11
CA LYS A 130 1.72 5.95 19.55
C LYS A 130 1.08 6.45 18.24
N VAL A 131 0.82 7.75 18.15
CA VAL A 131 0.31 8.38 16.93
C VAL A 131 1.34 8.30 15.80
N LEU A 132 2.62 8.59 16.10
CA LEU A 132 3.70 8.48 15.11
C LEU A 132 4.01 7.03 14.71
N GLU A 133 3.97 6.08 15.65
CA GLU A 133 4.14 4.64 15.36
C GLU A 133 3.13 4.15 14.34
N ARG A 134 1.88 4.60 14.44
CA ARG A 134 0.84 4.28 13.46
C ARG A 134 1.07 4.93 12.11
N MET A 135 1.39 6.22 12.11
CA MET A 135 1.75 6.95 10.88
C MET A 135 2.87 6.23 10.12
N ILE A 136 4.01 6.02 10.78
CA ILE A 136 5.20 5.43 10.15
C ILE A 136 4.99 3.95 9.85
N GLY A 137 4.30 3.21 10.72
CA GLY A 137 4.00 1.80 10.46
C GLY A 137 3.22 1.59 9.15
N TYR A 138 2.31 2.51 8.82
CA TYR A 138 1.58 2.46 7.56
C TYR A 138 2.44 2.90 6.35
N GLU A 139 3.30 3.90 6.52
CA GLU A 139 4.25 4.30 5.47
C GLU A 139 5.24 3.18 5.15
N ILE A 140 5.78 2.49 6.17
CA ILE A 140 6.64 1.30 6.00
C ILE A 140 5.88 0.22 5.21
N TYR A 141 4.61 -0.03 5.54
CA TYR A 141 3.78 -0.98 4.82
C TYR A 141 3.64 -0.61 3.32
N GLN A 142 3.34 0.66 3.03
CA GLN A 142 3.21 1.13 1.65
C GLN A 142 4.55 1.11 0.90
N CYS A 143 5.64 1.51 1.56
CA CYS A 143 6.99 1.45 1.02
C CYS A 143 7.39 0.01 0.70
N ARG A 144 7.13 -0.94 1.60
CA ARG A 144 7.36 -2.37 1.37
C ARG A 144 6.64 -2.83 0.10
N LYS A 145 5.36 -2.51 -0.05
CA LYS A 145 4.59 -2.87 -1.25
C LYS A 145 5.18 -2.27 -2.52
N ALA A 146 5.61 -1.00 -2.48
CA ALA A 146 6.24 -0.35 -3.62
C ALA A 146 7.58 -1.00 -4.00
N VAL A 147 8.41 -1.39 -3.01
CA VAL A 147 9.67 -2.11 -3.25
C VAL A 147 9.41 -3.50 -3.82
N GLU A 148 8.49 -4.27 -3.23
CA GLU A 148 8.10 -5.59 -3.73
C GLU A 148 7.55 -5.51 -5.16
N ALA A 149 6.71 -4.50 -5.46
CA ALA A 149 6.19 -4.28 -6.80
C ALA A 149 7.29 -3.94 -7.82
N ARG A 150 8.24 -3.07 -7.47
CA ARG A 150 9.40 -2.76 -8.33
C ARG A 150 10.25 -4.01 -8.59
N ASN A 151 10.54 -4.79 -7.54
CA ASN A 151 11.33 -6.01 -7.66
C ASN A 151 10.62 -7.04 -8.55
N PHE A 152 9.30 -7.20 -8.37
CA PHE A 152 8.48 -8.08 -9.21
C PHE A 152 8.43 -7.61 -10.67
N GLN A 153 8.31 -6.30 -10.91
CA GLN A 153 8.38 -5.73 -12.25
C GLN A 153 9.72 -6.04 -12.92
N ALA A 154 10.84 -5.88 -12.21
CA ALA A 154 12.16 -6.21 -12.72
C ALA A 154 12.28 -7.70 -13.10
N LEU A 155 11.76 -8.61 -12.26
CA LEU A 155 11.69 -10.04 -12.59
C LEU A 155 10.86 -10.33 -13.84
N CYS A 156 9.77 -9.58 -14.03
CA CYS A 156 8.92 -9.72 -15.21
C CYS A 156 9.60 -9.22 -16.49
N VAL A 157 10.28 -8.07 -16.42
CA VAL A 157 11.08 -7.56 -17.54
C VAL A 157 12.18 -8.56 -17.91
N ASP A 158 12.93 -9.07 -16.93
CA ASP A 158 13.94 -10.12 -17.15
C ASP A 158 13.33 -11.37 -17.81
N ALA A 159 12.14 -11.81 -17.38
CA ALA A 159 11.47 -12.96 -17.98
C ALA A 159 11.10 -12.74 -19.46
N ILE A 160 10.70 -11.53 -19.87
CA ILE A 160 10.44 -11.21 -21.28
C ILE A 160 11.71 -11.45 -22.09
N ASP A 161 12.83 -10.88 -21.65
CA ASP A 161 14.11 -10.94 -22.36
C ASP A 161 14.73 -12.34 -22.34
N ARG A 162 14.63 -13.03 -21.20
CA ARG A 162 15.17 -14.37 -20.98
C ARG A 162 14.46 -15.41 -21.83
N PHE A 163 13.13 -15.41 -21.86
CA PHE A 163 12.33 -16.39 -22.59
C PHE A 163 11.93 -15.93 -24.00
N LYS A 164 12.42 -14.76 -24.43
CA LYS A 164 12.10 -14.16 -25.73
C LYS A 164 10.58 -14.08 -25.96
N LEU A 165 9.86 -13.67 -24.93
CA LEU A 165 8.41 -13.54 -25.00
C LEU A 165 8.06 -12.39 -25.94
N ALA A 166 7.35 -12.71 -27.02
CA ALA A 166 6.97 -11.76 -28.06
C ALA A 166 5.51 -11.99 -28.47
N VAL A 167 4.92 -10.99 -29.14
CA VAL A 167 3.61 -11.15 -29.78
C VAL A 167 3.64 -12.34 -30.74
N GLY A 168 2.64 -13.21 -30.64
CA GLY A 168 2.55 -14.45 -31.40
C GLY A 168 3.25 -15.65 -30.76
N PHE A 169 3.96 -15.49 -29.63
CA PHE A 169 4.49 -16.63 -28.88
C PHE A 169 3.35 -17.57 -28.49
N VAL A 170 3.51 -18.87 -28.78
CA VAL A 170 2.49 -19.88 -28.53
C VAL A 170 3.00 -20.90 -27.52
N HIS A 171 2.30 -21.01 -26.39
CA HIS A 171 2.44 -22.13 -25.47
C HIS A 171 1.33 -23.15 -25.72
N LYS A 172 1.73 -24.39 -26.03
CA LYS A 172 0.82 -25.55 -26.15
C LYS A 172 1.04 -26.45 -24.94
N GLY A 173 -0.03 -26.75 -24.21
CA GLY A 173 0.06 -27.50 -22.97
C GLY A 173 -0.99 -27.06 -21.97
N ALA A 174 -1.04 -27.73 -20.82
CA ALA A 174 -1.94 -27.36 -19.74
C ALA A 174 -1.42 -26.07 -19.07
N PHE A 175 -2.12 -24.97 -19.29
CA PHE A 175 -1.87 -23.70 -18.61
C PHE A 175 -2.98 -23.44 -17.59
N SER A 176 -2.64 -23.46 -16.30
CA SER A 176 -3.59 -23.22 -15.21
C SER A 176 -3.69 -21.72 -14.92
N CYS A 177 -4.92 -21.19 -14.94
CA CYS A 177 -5.17 -19.83 -14.52
C CYS A 177 -6.56 -19.65 -13.92
N GLY A 178 -6.61 -19.15 -12.69
CA GLY A 178 -7.86 -19.09 -11.92
C GLY A 178 -8.44 -20.50 -11.76
N SER A 179 -9.73 -20.65 -12.07
CA SER A 179 -10.42 -21.95 -12.05
C SER A 179 -10.35 -22.73 -13.37
N GLY A 180 -9.61 -22.25 -14.38
CA GLY A 180 -9.57 -22.83 -15.71
C GLY A 180 -8.21 -23.46 -16.06
N ILE A 181 -8.26 -24.55 -16.82
CA ILE A 181 -7.11 -25.10 -17.55
C ILE A 181 -7.31 -24.81 -19.04
N PHE A 182 -6.30 -24.21 -19.65
CA PHE A 182 -6.28 -23.87 -21.08
C PHE A 182 -5.29 -24.78 -21.79
N SER A 183 -5.57 -25.15 -23.04
CA SER A 183 -4.72 -26.04 -23.85
C SER A 183 -3.76 -25.27 -24.77
N THR A 184 -4.13 -24.04 -25.09
CA THR A 184 -3.34 -23.16 -25.96
C THR A 184 -3.39 -21.75 -25.40
N VAL A 185 -2.22 -21.13 -25.29
CA VAL A 185 -2.04 -19.75 -24.90
C VAL A 185 -1.19 -19.05 -25.94
N VAL A 186 -1.65 -17.91 -26.43
CA VAL A 186 -0.94 -17.07 -27.40
C VAL A 186 -0.74 -15.69 -26.79
N ILE A 187 0.47 -15.17 -26.82
CA ILE A 187 0.75 -13.79 -26.42
C ILE A 187 0.21 -12.86 -27.51
N SER A 188 -0.74 -12.01 -27.19
CA SER A 188 -1.33 -11.03 -28.12
C SER A 188 -0.70 -9.65 -28.01
N GLU A 189 -0.14 -9.31 -26.85
CA GLU A 189 0.51 -8.02 -26.60
C GLU A 189 1.60 -8.18 -25.53
N VAL A 190 2.66 -7.39 -25.64
CA VAL A 190 3.76 -7.35 -24.66
C VAL A 190 3.96 -5.91 -24.20
N PHE A 191 3.86 -5.68 -22.90
CA PHE A 191 4.09 -4.39 -22.26
C PHE A 191 5.50 -4.41 -21.65
N SER A 192 6.51 -4.06 -22.46
CA SER A 192 7.92 -4.14 -22.07
C SER A 192 8.25 -3.33 -20.81
N GLU A 193 7.70 -2.12 -20.68
CA GLU A 193 7.96 -1.25 -19.53
C GLU A 193 7.43 -1.83 -18.21
N SER A 194 6.23 -2.39 -18.21
CA SER A 194 5.61 -2.97 -17.00
C SER A 194 5.97 -4.44 -16.79
N GLY A 195 6.66 -5.07 -17.74
CA GLY A 195 6.96 -6.51 -17.73
C GLY A 195 5.72 -7.40 -17.93
N SER A 196 4.57 -6.85 -18.33
CA SER A 196 3.31 -7.62 -18.45
C SER A 196 3.08 -8.15 -19.86
N VAL A 197 2.34 -9.25 -19.98
CA VAL A 197 1.92 -9.83 -21.27
C VAL A 197 0.41 -10.02 -21.30
N LYS A 198 -0.21 -9.68 -22.43
CA LYS A 198 -1.61 -9.98 -22.72
C LYS A 198 -1.69 -11.33 -23.43
N LEU A 199 -2.57 -12.19 -22.95
CA LEU A 199 -2.71 -13.57 -23.38
C LEU A 199 -4.09 -13.81 -23.98
N HIS A 200 -4.15 -14.53 -25.09
CA HIS A 200 -5.34 -15.18 -25.62
C HIS A 200 -5.26 -16.67 -25.32
N MET A 201 -6.21 -17.16 -24.52
CA MET A 201 -6.24 -18.53 -24.04
C MET A 201 -7.43 -19.28 -24.61
N THR A 202 -7.26 -20.56 -24.91
CA THR A 202 -8.34 -21.42 -25.45
C THR A 202 -8.38 -22.74 -24.69
N LYS A 203 -9.58 -23.17 -24.29
CA LYS A 203 -9.80 -24.47 -23.65
C LYS A 203 -9.88 -25.57 -24.70
N ARG A 204 -9.47 -26.78 -24.33
CA ARG A 204 -9.54 -27.94 -25.23
C ARG A 204 -11.00 -28.17 -25.68
N GLY A 205 -11.21 -28.29 -26.99
CA GLY A 205 -12.54 -28.52 -27.58
C GLY A 205 -13.50 -27.33 -27.55
N SER A 206 -13.03 -26.14 -27.14
CA SER A 206 -13.83 -24.92 -27.17
C SER A 206 -13.34 -23.95 -28.25
N ALA A 207 -14.27 -23.35 -28.98
CA ALA A 207 -13.97 -22.23 -29.88
C ALA A 207 -13.86 -20.88 -29.15
N LYS A 208 -14.22 -20.84 -27.85
CA LYS A 208 -14.21 -19.60 -27.07
C LYS A 208 -12.79 -19.20 -26.67
N ARG A 209 -12.43 -17.95 -26.97
CA ARG A 209 -11.19 -17.33 -26.53
C ARG A 209 -11.41 -16.55 -25.24
N TYR A 210 -10.41 -16.59 -24.36
CA TYR A 210 -10.38 -15.89 -23.09
C TYR A 210 -9.17 -14.96 -23.08
N GLU A 211 -9.32 -13.76 -22.52
CA GLU A 211 -8.24 -12.78 -22.42
C GLU A 211 -7.81 -12.58 -20.98
N LEU A 212 -6.51 -12.38 -20.77
CA LEU A 212 -5.92 -12.06 -19.47
C LEU A 212 -4.61 -11.29 -19.65
N THR A 213 -4.35 -10.33 -18.77
CA THR A 213 -3.05 -9.68 -18.64
C THR A 213 -2.41 -10.11 -17.33
N LEU A 214 -1.14 -10.54 -17.37
CA LEU A 214 -0.36 -10.88 -16.17
C LEU A 214 1.14 -10.62 -16.38
N GLY A 215 1.90 -10.58 -15.30
CA GLY A 215 3.36 -10.39 -15.34
C GLY A 215 4.06 -11.55 -16.06
N ALA A 216 5.00 -11.24 -16.94
CA ALA A 216 5.72 -12.22 -17.75
C ALA A 216 6.42 -13.31 -16.92
N HIS A 217 6.92 -12.98 -15.72
CA HIS A 217 7.52 -13.96 -14.81
C HIS A 217 6.50 -15.04 -14.40
N VAL A 218 5.27 -14.65 -14.06
CA VAL A 218 4.19 -15.57 -13.68
C VAL A 218 3.72 -16.38 -14.88
N PHE A 219 3.74 -15.79 -16.08
CA PHE A 219 3.48 -16.56 -17.30
C PHE A 219 4.53 -17.66 -17.49
N ALA A 220 5.81 -17.32 -17.39
CA ALA A 220 6.90 -18.27 -17.56
C ALA A 220 6.87 -19.39 -16.51
N GLU A 221 6.52 -19.09 -15.26
CA GLU A 221 6.32 -20.07 -14.20
C GLU A 221 5.17 -21.03 -14.53
N ARG A 222 3.99 -20.50 -14.89
CA ARG A 222 2.80 -21.31 -15.19
C ARG A 222 2.92 -22.09 -16.50
N ALA A 223 3.68 -21.59 -17.46
CA ALA A 223 4.01 -22.28 -18.69
C ALA A 223 5.19 -23.26 -18.53
N ASN A 224 5.72 -23.40 -17.31
CA ASN A 224 6.84 -24.28 -16.96
C ASN A 224 8.11 -24.03 -17.80
N LEU A 225 8.38 -22.77 -18.15
CA LEU A 225 9.54 -22.38 -18.97
C LEU A 225 10.87 -22.40 -18.19
N PHE A 226 10.82 -22.46 -16.86
CA PHE A 226 12.00 -22.55 -16.01
C PHE A 226 12.55 -23.98 -15.87
N ALA A 227 11.82 -25.01 -16.31
CA ALA A 227 12.32 -26.37 -16.28
C ALA A 227 13.53 -26.51 -17.23
N PRO A 228 14.62 -27.19 -16.80
CA PRO A 228 15.71 -27.50 -17.70
C PRO A 228 15.19 -28.34 -18.86
N VAL A 229 15.53 -27.92 -20.08
CA VAL A 229 15.25 -28.65 -21.33
C VAL A 229 16.09 -29.92 -21.36
#